data_AF-A0AAU1HM87-F1
#
_entry.id   AF-A0AAU1HM87-F1
#
_cell.length_a   1.000
_cell.length_b   1.000
_cell.length_c   1.000
_cell.angle_alpha   90.00
_cell.angle_beta   90.00
_cell.angle_gamma   90.00
#
_symmetry.space_group_name_H-M   'P 1'
#
loop_
_entity.id
_entity.type
_entity.pdbx_description
1 polymer ?
#
loop_
_entity_poly.entity_id
_entity_poly.type
_entity_poly.pdbx_seq_one_letter_code
_entity_poly.pdbx_strand_id
1 'polypeptide(L)'
;MTMSLQPSASLDAAEATAFQNGVGTSAGQAPSYLQLPYLWQIQRGPERKQPGVARTRDWDQLEQALQSLLELWADQAPLLYEAGWCDEVAFDLTKHASEDRVLGLLQSADDGLALFLHDDRTEIDQPDPDDMVARGWQQRIKQFRAWIASFEPGPDAAATAARIMVRELRRREAATPLSISLTALSGTAEHRLLLPGIPLKC
;
A
#
# COMPACT_ATOMS: atom_id res chain seq x y z
N MET A 1 14.34 18.98 -5.03
CA MET A 1 13.55 18.45 -6.17
C MET A 1 12.39 19.41 -6.34
N THR A 2 12.26 20.07 -7.49
CA THR A 2 11.29 21.16 -7.69
C THR A 2 10.03 20.57 -8.29
N MET A 3 8.92 20.55 -7.54
CA MET A 3 7.62 20.09 -8.06
C MET A 3 7.09 21.12 -9.08
N SER A 4 6.77 20.67 -10.29
CA SER A 4 6.07 21.47 -11.29
C SER A 4 4.70 20.87 -11.59
N LEU A 5 3.64 21.65 -11.44
CA LEU A 5 2.31 21.33 -11.95
C LEU A 5 2.36 21.33 -13.48
N GLN A 6 2.28 20.16 -14.09
CA GLN A 6 2.25 19.96 -15.54
C GLN A 6 0.86 19.51 -15.99
N PRO A 7 0.45 19.75 -17.25
CA PRO A 7 -0.80 19.21 -17.80
C PRO A 7 -0.78 17.67 -17.79
N SER A 8 -1.75 17.04 -17.09
CA SER A 8 -1.69 15.61 -16.74
C SER A 8 -1.51 14.67 -17.94
N ALA A 9 -2.12 14.96 -19.09
CA ALA A 9 -2.19 14.03 -20.22
C ALA A 9 -0.82 13.57 -20.78
N SER A 10 0.24 14.36 -20.64
CA SER A 10 1.57 14.02 -21.17
C SER A 10 2.47 13.27 -20.17
N LEU A 11 2.36 13.60 -18.87
CA LEU A 11 2.97 12.83 -17.79
C LEU A 11 2.29 11.47 -17.63
N ASP A 12 0.95 11.45 -17.70
CA ASP A 12 0.13 10.25 -17.62
C ASP A 12 0.54 9.22 -18.68
N ALA A 13 0.92 9.62 -19.90
CA ALA A 13 1.24 8.68 -20.97
C ALA A 13 2.59 7.99 -20.75
N ALA A 14 3.63 8.73 -20.36
CA ALA A 14 4.96 8.17 -20.11
C ALA A 14 4.96 7.33 -18.83
N GLU A 15 4.31 7.82 -17.77
CA GLU A 15 4.16 7.10 -16.50
C GLU A 15 3.27 5.86 -16.66
N ALA A 16 2.15 5.95 -17.39
CA ALA A 16 1.33 4.77 -17.70
C ALA A 16 2.07 3.75 -18.58
N THR A 17 2.92 4.20 -19.50
CA THR A 17 3.75 3.29 -20.31
C THR A 17 4.75 2.55 -19.44
N ALA A 18 5.48 3.27 -18.57
CA ALA A 18 6.42 2.66 -17.63
C ALA A 18 5.71 1.71 -16.65
N PHE A 19 4.55 2.11 -16.15
CA PHE A 19 3.70 1.32 -15.27
C PHE A 19 3.21 0.01 -15.91
N GLN A 20 2.77 0.07 -17.18
CA GLN A 20 2.32 -1.10 -17.94
C GLN A 20 3.47 -2.08 -18.24
N ASN A 21 4.65 -1.54 -18.57
CA ASN A 21 5.82 -2.35 -18.91
C ASN A 21 6.53 -2.94 -17.68
N GLY A 22 6.30 -2.36 -16.49
CA GLY A 22 6.80 -2.86 -15.22
C GLY A 22 8.31 -2.68 -15.04
N VAL A 23 8.89 -3.55 -14.20
CA VAL A 23 10.32 -3.52 -13.85
C VAL A 23 11.12 -4.45 -14.76
N GLY A 24 12.28 -3.97 -15.23
CA GLY A 24 13.19 -4.73 -16.08
C GLY A 24 14.28 -3.87 -16.71
N THR A 25 15.01 -4.46 -17.65
CA THR A 25 16.15 -3.80 -18.32
C THR A 25 15.82 -3.28 -19.72
N SER A 26 14.58 -3.43 -20.19
CA SER A 26 14.17 -3.03 -21.54
C SER A 26 13.76 -1.55 -21.57
N ALA A 27 13.75 -0.97 -22.78
CA ALA A 27 13.27 0.40 -22.97
C ALA A 27 11.82 0.55 -22.48
N GLY A 28 11.56 1.58 -21.69
CA GLY A 28 10.24 1.83 -21.10
C GLY A 28 9.91 0.98 -19.88
N GLN A 29 10.86 0.25 -19.29
CA GLN A 29 10.74 -0.39 -17.97
C GLN A 29 11.51 0.40 -16.91
N ALA A 30 11.06 0.36 -15.65
CA ALA A 30 11.87 0.90 -14.55
C ALA A 30 12.92 -0.14 -14.11
N PRO A 31 14.11 0.29 -13.64
CA PRO A 31 15.12 -0.64 -13.14
C PRO A 31 14.73 -1.35 -11.84
N SER A 32 13.84 -0.76 -11.03
CA SER A 32 13.33 -1.35 -9.79
C SER A 32 11.92 -0.85 -9.47
N TYR A 33 11.22 -1.53 -8.54
CA TYR A 33 9.91 -1.09 -8.08
C TYR A 33 9.97 0.22 -7.28
N LEU A 34 11.13 0.53 -6.69
CA LEU A 34 11.38 1.84 -6.06
C LEU A 34 11.43 3.00 -7.06
N GLN A 35 11.61 2.70 -8.34
CA GLN A 35 11.76 3.67 -9.42
C GLN A 35 10.60 3.64 -10.41
N LEU A 36 9.61 2.78 -10.20
CA LEU A 36 8.45 2.72 -11.07
C LEU A 36 7.48 3.86 -10.69
N PRO A 37 6.94 4.63 -11.64
CA PRO A 37 5.92 5.61 -11.32
C PRO A 37 4.69 4.93 -10.72
N TYR A 38 4.03 5.61 -9.78
CA TYR A 38 2.80 5.18 -9.14
C TYR A 38 1.68 6.10 -9.61
N LEU A 39 0.57 5.52 -10.06
CA LEU A 39 -0.54 6.32 -10.59
C LEU A 39 -1.64 6.44 -9.55
N TRP A 40 -1.78 7.62 -8.95
CA TRP A 40 -2.96 7.99 -8.20
C TRP A 40 -3.98 8.59 -9.16
N GLN A 41 -5.13 7.94 -9.34
CA GLN A 41 -6.17 8.41 -10.25
C GLN A 41 -7.40 8.83 -9.47
N ILE A 42 -7.74 10.10 -9.61
CA ILE A 42 -9.01 10.63 -9.14
C ILE A 42 -10.01 10.47 -10.28
N GLN A 43 -10.89 9.49 -10.14
CA GLN A 43 -11.82 9.13 -11.19
C GLN A 43 -13.21 9.67 -10.88
N ARG A 44 -13.60 10.74 -11.59
CA ARG A 44 -14.98 11.22 -11.65
C ARG A 44 -15.68 10.65 -12.88
N GLY A 45 -16.81 9.96 -12.68
CA GLY A 45 -17.62 9.40 -13.77
C GLY A 45 -17.31 7.93 -14.12
N PRO A 46 -17.82 7.43 -15.27
CA PRO A 46 -17.90 5.99 -15.55
C PRO A 46 -16.53 5.31 -15.55
N GLU A 47 -16.49 4.06 -15.07
CA GLU A 47 -15.27 3.26 -14.90
C GLU A 47 -14.43 3.21 -16.19
N ARG A 48 -13.12 3.48 -16.05
CA ARG A 48 -12.16 3.39 -17.15
C ARG A 48 -11.42 2.07 -16.99
N LYS A 49 -11.07 1.45 -18.11
CA LYS A 49 -10.26 0.24 -18.10
C LYS A 49 -8.93 0.54 -17.42
N GLN A 50 -8.67 -0.14 -16.31
CA GLN A 50 -7.43 0.03 -15.55
C GLN A 50 -6.24 -0.41 -16.42
N PRO A 51 -5.10 0.32 -16.37
CA PRO A 51 -3.87 -0.15 -17.00
C PRO A 51 -3.47 -1.49 -16.38
N GLY A 52 -3.08 -2.45 -17.22
CA GLY A 52 -2.59 -3.74 -16.75
C GLY A 52 -1.30 -3.57 -15.97
N VAL A 53 -1.19 -4.26 -14.84
CA VAL A 53 -0.03 -4.18 -13.94
C VAL A 53 0.81 -5.46 -14.05
N ALA A 54 2.12 -5.33 -14.23
CA ALA A 54 3.06 -6.42 -14.03
C ALA A 54 3.12 -6.80 -12.53
N ARG A 55 2.59 -7.98 -12.18
CA ARG A 55 2.52 -8.46 -10.80
C ARG A 55 3.91 -8.79 -10.23
N THR A 56 4.16 -8.44 -8.98
CA THR A 56 5.37 -8.83 -8.25
C THR A 56 5.35 -10.34 -8.07
N ARG A 57 6.47 -11.00 -8.39
CA ARG A 57 6.59 -12.47 -8.25
C ARG A 57 7.41 -12.88 -7.03
N ASP A 58 8.13 -11.93 -6.47
CA ASP A 58 9.08 -12.12 -5.39
C ASP A 58 8.75 -11.22 -4.18
N TRP A 59 9.11 -11.67 -2.97
CA TRP A 59 8.80 -10.94 -1.74
C TRP A 59 9.58 -9.65 -1.59
N ASP A 60 10.83 -9.59 -2.05
CA ASP A 60 11.64 -8.38 -1.99
C ASP A 60 11.09 -7.34 -2.98
N GLN A 61 10.58 -7.80 -4.14
CA GLN A 61 9.86 -6.94 -5.08
C GLN A 61 8.57 -6.39 -4.48
N LEU A 62 7.82 -7.21 -3.74
CA LEU A 62 6.63 -6.74 -3.03
C LEU A 62 6.99 -5.73 -1.93
N GLU A 63 8.07 -5.97 -1.18
CA GLU A 63 8.57 -5.04 -0.16
C GLU A 63 8.92 -3.68 -0.78
N GLN A 64 9.64 -3.67 -1.90
CA GLN A 64 9.96 -2.44 -2.63
C GLN A 64 8.72 -1.73 -3.17
N ALA A 65 7.75 -2.47 -3.72
CA ALA A 65 6.51 -1.90 -4.22
C ALA A 65 5.68 -1.26 -3.09
N LEU A 66 5.61 -1.91 -1.92
CA LEU A 66 4.95 -1.37 -0.74
C LEU A 66 5.70 -0.17 -0.18
N GLN A 67 7.03 -0.22 -0.10
CA GLN A 67 7.83 0.88 0.40
C GLN A 67 7.59 2.14 -0.43
N SER A 68 7.73 2.06 -1.75
CA SER A 68 7.59 3.26 -2.56
C SER A 68 6.15 3.76 -2.71
N LEU A 69 5.16 2.87 -2.52
CA LEU A 69 3.79 3.31 -2.28
C LEU A 69 3.71 4.20 -1.03
N LEU A 70 4.27 3.76 0.09
CA LEU A 70 4.20 4.50 1.35
C LEU A 70 5.02 5.79 1.32
N GLU A 71 6.15 5.81 0.62
CA GLU A 71 6.90 7.04 0.34
C GLU A 71 6.05 8.03 -0.46
N LEU A 72 5.41 7.56 -1.55
CA LEU A 72 4.52 8.41 -2.34
C LEU A 72 3.37 8.97 -1.49
N TRP A 73 2.77 8.16 -0.62
CA TRP A 73 1.67 8.62 0.23
C TRP A 73 2.11 9.63 1.27
N ALA A 74 3.26 9.41 1.90
CA ALA A 74 3.86 10.39 2.81
C ALA A 74 4.06 11.74 2.11
N ASP A 75 4.46 11.74 0.83
CA ASP A 75 4.70 12.95 0.06
C ASP A 75 3.40 13.61 -0.47
N GLN A 76 2.42 12.82 -0.93
CA GLN A 76 1.25 13.34 -1.67
C GLN A 76 -0.01 13.50 -0.82
N ALA A 77 -0.21 12.67 0.20
CA ALA A 77 -1.45 12.72 1.00
C ALA A 77 -1.63 14.05 1.77
N PRO A 78 -0.58 14.69 2.33
CA PRO A 78 -0.72 16.00 2.96
C PRO A 78 -1.34 17.06 2.04
N LEU A 79 -1.01 17.05 0.75
CA LEU A 79 -1.60 17.98 -0.23
C LEU A 79 -3.10 17.75 -0.43
N LEU A 80 -3.56 16.50 -0.31
CA LEU A 80 -4.98 16.15 -0.38
C LEU A 80 -5.73 16.61 0.87
N TYR A 81 -5.09 16.49 2.04
CA TYR A 81 -5.64 16.95 3.32
C TYR A 81 -5.76 18.48 3.35
N GLU A 82 -4.70 19.19 2.96
CA GLU A 82 -4.69 20.66 2.88
C GLU A 82 -5.73 21.20 1.88
N ALA A 83 -5.96 20.48 0.78
CA ALA A 83 -6.99 20.82 -0.20
C ALA A 83 -8.42 20.49 0.30
N GLY A 84 -8.57 19.78 1.42
CA GLY A 84 -9.85 19.35 1.99
C GLY A 84 -10.53 18.23 1.21
N TRP A 85 -9.76 17.40 0.50
CA TRP A 85 -10.30 16.36 -0.39
C TRP A 85 -10.56 15.04 0.33
N CYS A 86 -9.77 14.76 1.37
CA CYS A 86 -9.98 13.70 2.34
C CYS A 86 -9.27 14.08 3.64
N ASP A 87 -9.62 13.39 4.73
CA ASP A 87 -8.92 13.54 6.03
C ASP A 87 -7.96 12.37 6.29
N GLU A 88 -8.11 11.29 5.51
CA GLU A 88 -7.33 10.06 5.60
C GLU A 88 -7.26 9.35 4.23
N VAL A 89 -6.23 8.51 4.08
CA VAL A 89 -6.13 7.51 3.01
C VAL A 89 -5.84 6.15 3.64
N ALA A 90 -6.55 5.12 3.19
CA ALA A 90 -6.38 3.77 3.74
C ALA A 90 -6.43 2.69 2.64
N PHE A 91 -5.86 1.53 2.91
CA PHE A 91 -6.10 0.33 2.13
C PHE A 91 -6.00 -0.93 2.98
N ASP A 92 -6.63 -2.00 2.51
CA ASP A 92 -6.49 -3.34 3.07
C ASP A 92 -5.75 -4.26 2.10
N LEU A 93 -4.79 -5.02 2.58
CA LEU A 93 -4.23 -6.19 1.91
C LEU A 93 -5.03 -7.44 2.31
N THR A 94 -5.55 -8.12 1.29
CA THR A 94 -6.30 -9.37 1.43
C THR A 94 -5.57 -10.52 0.75
N LYS A 95 -5.78 -11.73 1.26
CA LYS A 95 -5.40 -12.95 0.55
C LYS A 95 -6.54 -13.38 -0.37
N HIS A 96 -6.21 -13.70 -1.61
CA HIS A 96 -7.15 -14.21 -2.60
C HIS A 96 -7.92 -15.45 -2.13
N ALA A 97 -7.30 -16.32 -1.33
CA ALA A 97 -7.86 -17.62 -0.97
C ALA A 97 -8.92 -17.56 0.15
N SER A 98 -8.91 -16.54 1.01
CA SER A 98 -9.81 -16.49 2.16
C SER A 98 -10.68 -15.24 2.25
N GLU A 99 -10.45 -14.23 1.39
CA GLU A 99 -11.10 -12.91 1.44
C GLU A 99 -10.89 -12.13 2.76
N ASP A 100 -10.22 -12.74 3.74
CA ASP A 100 -9.94 -12.11 5.02
C ASP A 100 -8.95 -10.97 4.84
N ARG A 101 -9.28 -9.85 5.50
CA ARG A 101 -8.37 -8.72 5.66
C ARG A 101 -7.20 -9.20 6.50
N VAL A 102 -6.01 -9.14 5.93
CA VAL A 102 -4.79 -9.56 6.64
C VAL A 102 -4.12 -8.35 7.25
N LEU A 103 -3.96 -7.28 6.47
CA LEU A 103 -3.34 -6.05 6.94
C LEU A 103 -4.15 -4.85 6.46
N GLY A 104 -4.48 -3.93 7.36
CA GLY A 104 -4.95 -2.60 7.04
C GLY A 104 -3.82 -1.60 7.15
N LEU A 105 -3.90 -0.54 6.37
CA LEU A 105 -3.00 0.60 6.42
C LEU A 105 -3.83 1.87 6.41
N LEU A 106 -3.49 2.80 7.28
CA LEU A 106 -4.12 4.10 7.40
C LEU A 106 -3.03 5.16 7.43
N GLN A 107 -3.22 6.24 6.68
CA GLN A 107 -2.48 7.47 6.85
C GLN A 107 -3.48 8.60 7.07
N SER A 108 -3.32 9.33 8.17
CA SER A 108 -4.12 10.51 8.50
C SER A 108 -3.24 11.76 8.60
N ALA A 109 -3.87 12.93 8.50
CA ALA A 109 -3.15 14.20 8.64
C ALA A 109 -2.50 14.37 10.02
N ASP A 110 -3.18 13.89 11.08
CA ASP A 110 -2.80 14.16 12.47
C ASP A 110 -1.96 13.04 13.10
N ASP A 111 -2.15 11.78 12.69
CA ASP A 111 -1.55 10.61 13.34
C ASP A 111 -0.45 9.93 12.51
N GLY A 112 -0.18 10.43 11.30
CA GLY A 112 0.83 9.86 10.41
C GLY A 112 0.43 8.49 9.88
N LEU A 113 1.39 7.57 9.76
CA LEU A 113 1.19 6.24 9.19
C LEU A 113 0.90 5.21 10.29
N ALA A 114 -0.17 4.43 10.14
CA ALA A 114 -0.53 3.34 11.02
C ALA A 114 -0.79 2.03 10.25
N LEU A 115 -0.21 0.94 10.75
CA LEU A 115 -0.49 -0.41 10.29
C LEU A 115 -1.44 -1.12 11.25
N PHE A 116 -2.38 -1.88 10.70
CA PHE A 116 -3.31 -2.71 11.42
C PHE A 116 -3.16 -4.15 10.98
N LEU A 117 -2.86 -5.07 11.90
CA LEU A 117 -2.96 -6.50 11.67
C LEU A 117 -4.28 -6.98 12.26
N HIS A 118 -5.22 -7.32 11.39
CA HIS A 118 -6.48 -7.93 11.81
C HIS A 118 -6.20 -9.36 12.28
N ASP A 119 -6.63 -9.66 13.51
CA ASP A 119 -6.44 -10.96 14.15
C ASP A 119 -7.78 -11.51 14.61
N ASP A 120 -8.43 -12.25 13.72
CA ASP A 120 -9.73 -12.88 13.92
C ASP A 120 -9.65 -14.16 14.79
N ARG A 121 -8.43 -14.62 15.12
CA ARG A 121 -8.18 -15.77 15.99
C ARG A 121 -8.80 -15.59 17.38
N THR A 122 -9.25 -16.71 17.94
CA THR A 122 -9.80 -16.77 19.30
C THR A 122 -8.75 -16.39 20.36
N GLU A 123 -9.17 -15.98 21.56
CA GLU A 123 -8.23 -15.54 22.62
C GLU A 123 -7.17 -16.58 23.02
N ILE A 124 -7.45 -17.86 22.79
CA ILE A 124 -6.56 -18.98 23.14
C ILE A 124 -5.45 -19.15 22.09
N ASP A 125 -5.71 -18.78 20.82
CA ASP A 125 -4.79 -18.95 19.69
C ASP A 125 -4.01 -17.66 19.39
N GLN A 126 -4.06 -16.69 20.30
CA GLN A 126 -3.45 -15.40 20.10
C GLN A 126 -1.94 -15.44 20.35
N PRO A 127 -1.18 -14.70 19.53
CA PRO A 127 0.25 -14.63 19.68
C PRO A 127 0.60 -13.93 20.98
N ASP A 128 1.68 -14.39 21.59
CA ASP A 128 2.28 -13.77 22.76
C ASP A 128 2.57 -12.28 22.48
N PRO A 129 2.11 -11.34 23.33
CA PRO A 129 2.44 -9.94 23.19
C PRO A 129 3.93 -9.63 23.00
N ASP A 130 4.83 -10.38 23.65
CA ASP A 130 6.26 -10.15 23.53
C ASP A 130 6.78 -10.55 22.14
N ASP A 131 6.23 -11.61 21.55
CA ASP A 131 6.49 -11.99 20.15
C ASP A 131 5.98 -10.91 19.19
N MET A 132 4.78 -10.37 19.43
CA MET A 132 4.22 -9.27 18.63
C MET A 132 5.12 -8.03 18.64
N VAL A 133 5.65 -7.66 19.80
CA VAL A 133 6.58 -6.54 19.94
C VAL A 133 7.89 -6.81 19.20
N ALA A 134 8.45 -8.00 19.34
CA ALA A 134 9.66 -8.41 18.58
C ALA A 134 9.44 -8.38 17.05
N ARG A 135 8.18 -8.49 16.62
CA ARG A 135 7.75 -8.43 15.21
C ARG A 135 7.48 -7.02 14.70
N GLY A 136 7.52 -6.01 15.57
CA GLY A 136 7.33 -4.60 15.23
C GLY A 136 5.93 -4.05 15.54
N TRP A 137 5.06 -4.84 16.17
CA TRP A 137 3.75 -4.38 16.63
C TRP A 137 3.87 -3.72 18.00
N GLN A 138 3.08 -2.68 18.27
CA GLN A 138 3.25 -1.87 19.47
C GLN A 138 2.14 -2.13 20.48
N GLN A 139 0.90 -2.16 19.99
CA GLN A 139 -0.27 -2.25 20.86
C GLN A 139 -1.31 -3.17 20.27
N ARG A 140 -2.08 -3.80 21.16
CA ARG A 140 -3.29 -4.51 20.79
C ARG A 140 -4.53 -3.68 21.08
N ILE A 141 -5.38 -3.54 20.07
CA ILE A 141 -6.69 -2.90 20.20
C ILE A 141 -7.76 -4.00 20.25
N LYS A 142 -8.20 -4.35 21.46
CA LYS A 142 -9.13 -5.47 21.70
C LYS A 142 -10.46 -5.30 20.97
N GLN A 143 -10.98 -4.07 20.93
CA GLN A 143 -12.26 -3.71 20.32
C GLN A 143 -12.29 -4.03 18.82
N PHE A 144 -11.18 -3.80 18.12
CA PHE A 144 -11.04 -4.08 16.68
C PHE A 144 -10.40 -5.43 16.39
N ARG A 145 -10.08 -6.22 17.43
CA ARG A 145 -9.31 -7.47 17.34
C ARG A 145 -8.08 -7.29 16.43
N ALA A 146 -7.33 -6.22 16.66
CA ALA A 146 -6.21 -5.85 15.81
C ALA A 146 -4.97 -5.53 16.63
N TRP A 147 -3.81 -5.73 16.02
CA TRP A 147 -2.55 -5.15 16.47
C TRP A 147 -2.24 -3.90 15.65
N ILE A 148 -1.70 -2.88 16.30
CA ILE A 148 -1.33 -1.63 15.67
C ILE A 148 0.18 -1.40 15.79
N ALA A 149 0.76 -0.86 14.72
CA ALA A 149 2.07 -0.23 14.74
C ALA A 149 1.94 1.16 14.09
N SER A 150 2.27 2.20 14.85
CA SER A 150 2.23 3.58 14.38
C SER A 150 3.64 4.09 14.12
N PHE A 151 3.77 4.92 13.09
CA PHE A 151 5.04 5.47 12.64
C PHE A 151 4.90 6.98 12.53
N GLU A 152 5.74 7.69 13.28
CA GLU A 152 5.93 9.12 13.10
C GLU A 152 6.38 9.41 11.65
N PRO A 153 5.93 10.52 11.05
CA PRO A 153 6.38 10.93 9.73
C PRO A 153 7.92 11.04 9.68
N GLY A 154 8.53 10.35 8.72
CA GLY A 154 9.98 10.34 8.60
C GLY A 154 10.50 9.43 7.50
N PRO A 155 11.78 9.56 7.12
CA PRO A 155 12.36 8.88 5.97
C PRO A 155 12.34 7.34 6.09
N ASP A 156 12.33 6.81 7.31
CA ASP A 156 12.40 5.36 7.56
C ASP A 156 11.02 4.72 7.80
N ALA A 157 9.96 5.52 7.94
CA ALA A 157 8.63 5.04 8.29
C ALA A 157 8.08 4.08 7.21
N ALA A 158 8.13 4.51 5.96
CA ALA A 158 7.68 3.72 4.80
C ALA A 158 8.43 2.39 4.67
N ALA A 159 9.77 2.42 4.73
CA ALA A 159 10.60 1.23 4.63
C ALA A 159 10.37 0.25 5.80
N THR A 160 10.19 0.77 7.02
CA THR A 160 9.93 -0.05 8.20
C THR A 160 8.54 -0.67 8.15
N ALA A 161 7.53 0.10 7.77
CA ALA A 161 6.16 -0.38 7.61
C ALA A 161 6.08 -1.48 6.53
N ALA A 162 6.65 -1.26 5.35
CA ALA A 162 6.67 -2.25 4.26
C ALA A 162 7.32 -3.58 4.70
N ARG A 163 8.45 -3.51 5.41
CA ARG A 163 9.14 -4.68 5.96
C ARG A 163 8.29 -5.44 6.97
N ILE A 164 7.57 -4.75 7.86
CA ILE A 164 6.65 -5.38 8.81
C ILE A 164 5.51 -6.07 8.06
N MET A 165 4.91 -5.40 7.07
CA MET A 165 3.82 -5.94 6.25
C MET A 165 4.25 -7.23 5.54
N VAL A 166 5.36 -7.22 4.81
CA VAL A 166 5.85 -8.40 4.06
C VAL A 166 6.17 -9.56 4.99
N ARG A 167 6.84 -9.30 6.13
CA ARG A 167 7.11 -10.35 7.14
C ARG A 167 5.82 -10.99 7.62
N GLU A 168 4.77 -10.20 7.85
CA GLU A 168 3.52 -10.74 8.36
C GLU A 168 2.65 -11.46 7.34
N LEU A 169 2.66 -11.01 6.09
CA LEU A 169 2.08 -11.75 4.98
C LEU A 169 2.74 -13.13 4.84
N ARG A 170 4.07 -13.19 4.92
CA ARG A 170 4.83 -14.45 4.86
C ARG A 170 4.52 -15.38 6.03
N ARG A 171 4.42 -14.85 7.25
CA ARG A 171 4.11 -15.66 8.43
C ARG A 171 2.71 -16.27 8.39
N ARG A 172 1.73 -15.56 7.82
CA ARG A 172 0.36 -16.05 7.73
C ARG A 172 0.11 -16.92 6.50
N GLU A 173 1.13 -17.55 5.92
CA GLU A 173 0.99 -18.53 4.82
C GLU A 173 0.42 -17.99 3.50
N ALA A 174 0.64 -16.71 3.18
CA ALA A 174 0.51 -16.31 1.79
C ALA A 174 1.57 -17.08 0.97
N ALA A 175 1.14 -18.03 0.13
CA ALA A 175 2.07 -18.92 -0.58
C ALA A 175 3.00 -18.15 -1.53
N THR A 176 2.48 -17.06 -2.11
CA THR A 176 3.24 -16.19 -3.03
C THR A 176 2.71 -14.75 -2.97
N PRO A 177 3.51 -13.75 -3.36
CA PRO A 177 3.04 -12.36 -3.55
C PRO A 177 1.82 -12.27 -4.49
N LEU A 178 1.70 -13.19 -5.47
CA LEU A 178 0.59 -13.24 -6.43
C LEU A 178 -0.76 -13.55 -5.78
N SER A 179 -0.77 -14.08 -4.56
CA SER A 179 -2.00 -14.34 -3.79
C SER A 179 -2.50 -13.12 -3.01
N ILE A 180 -1.76 -12.00 -3.05
CA ILE A 180 -2.12 -10.78 -2.33
C ILE A 180 -2.81 -9.80 -3.27
N SER A 181 -3.89 -9.20 -2.78
CA SER A 181 -4.59 -8.11 -3.45
C SER A 181 -4.75 -6.93 -2.52
N LEU A 182 -4.91 -5.75 -3.12
CA LEU A 182 -5.38 -4.57 -2.42
C LEU A 182 -6.88 -4.41 -2.57
N THR A 183 -7.49 -4.04 -1.46
CA THR A 183 -8.93 -3.86 -1.26
C THR A 183 -9.18 -2.59 -0.47
N ALA A 184 -10.42 -2.09 -0.55
CA ALA A 184 -10.93 -1.03 0.32
C ALA A 184 -10.03 0.22 0.39
N LEU A 185 -9.61 0.72 -0.79
CA LEU A 185 -8.94 2.01 -0.89
C LEU A 185 -9.90 3.11 -0.41
N SER A 186 -9.56 3.78 0.68
CA SER A 186 -10.30 4.92 1.21
C SER A 186 -9.58 6.23 0.92
N GLY A 187 -10.39 7.28 0.83
CA GLY A 187 -10.02 8.63 0.42
C GLY A 187 -11.15 9.17 -0.45
N THR A 188 -12.36 9.31 0.09
CA THR A 188 -13.63 9.62 -0.63
C THR A 188 -13.97 8.75 -1.86
N ALA A 189 -15.26 8.58 -2.16
CA ALA A 189 -15.79 7.50 -3.03
C ALA A 189 -15.39 7.56 -4.53
N GLU A 190 -14.49 8.46 -4.93
CA GLU A 190 -14.08 8.68 -6.32
C GLU A 190 -12.56 8.60 -6.56
N HIS A 191 -11.77 8.18 -5.56
CA HIS A 191 -10.31 8.07 -5.69
C HIS A 191 -9.86 6.61 -5.81
N ARG A 192 -9.06 6.31 -6.84
CA ARG A 192 -8.49 4.99 -7.10
C ARG A 192 -6.98 5.09 -7.20
N LEU A 193 -6.31 4.35 -6.34
CA LEU A 193 -4.87 4.17 -6.44
C LEU A 193 -4.58 2.95 -7.33
N LEU A 194 -3.75 3.12 -8.35
CA LEU A 194 -3.23 2.03 -9.15
C LEU A 194 -1.80 1.75 -8.72
N LEU A 195 -1.57 0.50 -8.32
CA LEU A 195 -0.29 0.08 -7.76
C LEU A 195 0.44 -0.87 -8.68
N PRO A 196 1.73 -0.63 -8.89
CA PRO A 196 2.55 -1.61 -9.55
C PRO A 196 2.74 -2.84 -8.68
N GLY A 197 2.77 -4.01 -9.29
CA GLY A 197 3.06 -5.25 -8.58
C GLY A 197 1.89 -5.87 -7.82
N ILE A 198 0.94 -5.07 -7.32
CA ILE A 198 -0.16 -5.55 -6.47
C ILE A 198 -1.51 -5.34 -7.18
N PRO A 199 -2.25 -6.43 -7.48
CA PRO A 199 -3.55 -6.30 -8.12
C PRO A 199 -4.57 -5.65 -7.18
N LEU A 200 -5.41 -4.76 -7.75
CA LEU A 200 -6.65 -4.36 -7.11
C LEU A 200 -7.68 -5.48 -7.25
N LYS A 201 -8.38 -5.79 -6.16
CA LYS A 201 -9.55 -6.65 -6.20
C LYS A 201 -10.76 -5.81 -6.63
N CYS A 202 -11.30 -6.10 -7.82
CA CYS A 202 -12.54 -5.48 -8.34
C CYS A 202 -13.79 -6.10 -7.69
#